data_AF-A0A1R3Y121-F1
#
_entry.id   AF-A0A1R3Y121-F1
#
_cell.length_a   1.000
_cell.length_b   1.000
_cell.length_c   1.000
_cell.angle_alpha   90.00
_cell.angle_beta   90.00
_cell.angle_gamma   90.00
#
_symmetry.space_group_name_H-M   'P 1'
#
loop_
_entity.id
_entity.type
_entity.pdbx_description
1 polymer ?
#
loop_
_entity_poly.entity_id
_entity_poly.type
_entity_poly.pdbx_seq_one_letter_code
_entity_poly.pdbx_strand_id
1 'polypeptide(L)' 'MFVIRLADGEEVHGECDELTINPATGVLTVCRVDGFEETTTHYSPSAWRSVTHRKRGVGVRPSLVSTAQ' A
#
# COMPACT_ATOMS: atom_id res chain seq x y z
N MET A 1 9.93 7.58 -12.64
CA MET A 1 8.93 8.54 -12.15
C MET A 1 7.63 8.43 -12.94
N PHE A 2 6.49 8.29 -12.26
CA PHE A 2 5.13 8.27 -12.80
C PHE A 2 4.23 9.25 -12.04
N VAL A 3 3.10 9.62 -12.65
CA VAL A 3 2.03 10.38 -12.01
C VAL A 3 0.69 9.71 -12.34
N ILE A 4 -0.07 9.33 -11.31
CA ILE A 4 -1.46 8.88 -11.45
C ILE A 4 -2.36 10.05 -11.07
N ARG A 5 -3.20 10.49 -12.01
CA ARG A 5 -4.25 11.48 -11.76
C ARG A 5 -5.55 10.75 -11.48
N LEU A 6 -6.09 10.94 -10.28
CA LEU A 6 -7.37 10.37 -9.89
C LEU A 6 -8.51 11.29 -10.35
N ALA A 7 -9.71 10.73 -10.45
CA ALA A 7 -10.90 11.45 -10.93
C ALA A 7 -11.35 12.58 -9.99
N ASP A 8 -10.94 12.53 -8.72
CA ASP A 8 -11.16 13.56 -7.70
C ASP A 8 -10.14 14.71 -7.78
N GLY A 9 -9.16 14.62 -8.68
CA GLY A 9 -8.10 15.61 -8.86
C GLY A 9 -6.86 15.36 -8.00
N GLU A 10 -6.81 14.31 -7.18
CA GLU A 10 -5.59 13.94 -6.47
C GLU A 10 -4.51 13.40 -7.41
N GLU A 11 -3.26 13.75 -7.14
CA GLU A 11 -2.09 13.28 -7.89
C GLU A 11 -1.22 12.37 -7.02
N VAL A 12 -0.91 11.18 -7.54
CA VAL A 12 -0.07 10.18 -6.87
C VAL A 12 1.23 10.07 -7.67
N HIS A 13 2.32 10.47 -7.03
CA HIS A 13 3.67 10.46 -7.61
C HIS A 13 4.47 9.24 -7.13
N GLY A 14 5.33 8.67 -7.96
CA GLY A 14 6.19 7.56 -7.51
C GLY A 14 7.17 7.11 -8.58
N GLU A 15 7.97 6.10 -8.27
CA GLU A 15 8.93 5.50 -9.19
C GLU A 15 8.39 4.25 -9.87
N CYS A 16 8.89 3.92 -11.06
CA CYS A 16 8.34 2.81 -11.84
C CYS A 16 8.41 1.47 -11.09
N ASP A 17 9.47 1.28 -10.29
CA ASP A 17 9.68 0.10 -9.45
C ASP A 17 8.65 -0.05 -8.32
N GLU A 18 7.96 1.04 -7.96
CA GLU A 18 6.90 1.04 -6.96
C GLU A 18 5.52 0.70 -7.56
N LEU A 19 5.41 0.61 -8.89
CA LEU A 19 4.15 0.43 -9.61
C LEU A 19 4.06 -0.98 -10.20
N THR A 20 2.92 -1.65 -10.01
CA THR A 20 2.61 -2.92 -10.66
C THR A 20 1.18 -2.93 -11.17
N ILE A 21 0.96 -3.46 -12.37
CA ILE A 21 -0.38 -3.60 -12.96
C ILE A 21 -0.72 -5.08 -13.07
N ASN A 22 -1.87 -5.48 -12.54
CA ASN A 22 -2.43 -6.80 -12.83
C ASN A 22 -3.17 -6.74 -14.18
N PRO A 23 -2.66 -7.40 -15.25
CA PRO A 23 -3.26 -7.31 -16.58
C PRO A 23 -4.61 -8.03 -16.68
N ALA A 24 -4.90 -8.98 -15.79
CA ALA A 24 -6.16 -9.73 -15.81
C ALA A 24 -7.32 -8.94 -15.19
N THR A 25 -7.03 -8.10 -14.19
CA THR A 25 -8.05 -7.35 -13.45
C THR A 25 -8.01 -5.84 -13.71
N GLY A 26 -6.94 -5.34 -14.33
CA GLY A 26 -6.70 -3.91 -14.51
C GLY A 26 -6.35 -3.16 -13.22
N VAL A 27 -6.14 -3.88 -12.11
CA VAL A 27 -5.80 -3.26 -10.82
C VAL A 27 -4.35 -2.76 -10.84
N LEU A 28 -4.18 -1.50 -10.49
CA LEU A 28 -2.89 -0.85 -10.28
C LEU A 28 -2.52 -0.92 -8.80
N THR A 29 -1.34 -1.43 -8.49
CA THR A 29 -0.77 -1.48 -7.14
C THR A 29 0.42 -0.55 -7.05
N VAL A 30 0.41 0.36 -6.08
CA VAL A 30 1.52 1.26 -5.75
C VAL A 30 2.06 0.87 -4.38
N CYS A 31 3.33 0.50 -4.28
CA CYS A 31 4.04 0.16 -3.05
C CYS A 31 5.08 1.23 -2.75
N ARG A 32 4.81 2.09 -1.76
CA ARG A 32 5.78 3.08 -1.27
C ARG A 32 6.45 2.61 0.00
N VAL A 33 7.76 2.83 0.12
CA VAL A 33 8.52 2.52 1.34
C VAL A 33 9.14 3.79 1.90
N ASP A 34 8.58 4.27 3.00
CA ASP A 34 9.07 5.43 3.75
C ASP A 34 9.73 4.94 5.06
N GLY A 35 11.04 4.67 4.97
CA GLY A 35 11.81 4.11 6.09
C GLY A 35 11.37 2.68 6.43
N PHE A 36 10.62 2.51 7.53
CA PHE A 36 10.08 1.21 7.98
C PHE A 36 8.59 1.02 7.65
N GLU A 37 7.95 2.04 7.08
CA GLU A 37 6.55 2.01 6.70
C GLU A 37 6.41 1.67 5.22
N GLU A 38 5.70 0.58 4.92
CA GLU A 38 5.37 0.16 3.57
C GLU A 38 3.88 0.44 3.34
N THR A 39 3.57 1.39 2.47
CA THR A 39 2.18 1.71 2.10
C THR A 39 1.88 1.10 0.74
N THR A 40 0.93 0.16 0.71
CA THR A 40 0.47 -0.46 -0.53
C THR A 40 -0.93 0.04 -0.86
N THR A 41 -1.07 0.77 -1.96
CA THR A 41 -2.36 1.27 -2.45
C THR A 41 -2.78 0.54 -3.70
N HIS A 42 -4.01 0.04 -3.72
CA HIS A 42 -4.62 -0.61 -4.88
C HIS A 42 -5.66 0.33 -5.49
N TYR A 43 -5.59 0.53 -6.80
CA TYR A 43 -6.54 1.30 -7.61
C TYR A 43 -7.22 0.36 -8.61
N SER A 44 -8.54 0.22 -8.52
CA SER A 44 -9.32 -0.57 -9.49
C SER A 44 -10.03 0.33 -10.51
N PRO A 45 -10.18 -0.11 -11.77
CA PRO A 45 -10.96 0.62 -12.77
C PRO A 45 -12.44 0.77 -12.41
N SER A 46 -12.97 -0.14 -11.58
CA SER A 46 -14.39 -0.30 -11.27
C SER A 46 -14.86 0.45 -10.03
N ALA A 47 -14.06 1.38 -9.51
CA ALA A 47 -14.27 2.10 -8.24
C ALA A 47 -14.04 1.22 -6.99
N TRP A 48 -12.79 1.17 -6.53
CA TRP A 48 -12.45 1.04 -5.11
C TRP A 48 -11.00 1.48 -4.92
N ARG A 49 -10.79 2.59 -4.21
CA ARG A 49 -9.47 2.93 -3.66
C ARG A 49 -9.31 2.10 -2.39
N SER A 50 -8.44 1.10 -2.42
CA SER A 50 -8.15 0.26 -1.25
C SER A 50 -6.71 0.50 -0.82
N VAL A 51 -6.54 1.23 0.29
CA VAL A 51 -5.23 1.54 0.86
C VAL A 51 -4.95 0.57 1.99
N THR A 52 -3.84 -0.17 1.91
CA THR A 52 -3.34 -1.01 2.99
C THR A 52 -2.01 -0.44 3.47
N HIS A 53 -1.99 0.05 4.71
CA HIS A 53 -0.74 0.47 5.36
C HIS A 53 -0.14 -0.72 6.11
N ARG A 54 1.09 -1.10 5.76
CA ARG A 54 1.86 -2.13 6.45
C ARG A 54 3.08 -1.50 7.12
N LYS A 55 3.01 -1.30 8.44
CA LYS A 55 4.21 -1.01 9.22
C LYS A 55 5.03 -2.29 9.35
N ARG A 56 6.23 -2.32 8.76
CA ARG A 56 7.20 -3.39 9.03
C ARG A 56 7.77 -3.11 10.42
N GLY A 57 7.05 -3.56 11.45
CA GLY A 57 7.30 -3.22 12.84
C GLY A 57 8.74 -3.46 13.25
N VAL A 58 9.44 -2.40 13.61
CA VAL A 58 10.46 -2.45 14.66
C VAL A 58 9.71 -2.83 15.94
N GLY A 59 9.68 -4.13 16.26
CA GLY A 59 9.18 -4.65 17.53
C GLY A 59 7.73 -5.16 17.54
N VAL A 60 7.45 -6.28 16.86
CA VAL A 60 6.52 -7.25 17.47
C VAL A 60 7.21 -7.83 18.69
N ARG A 61 6.99 -7.22 19.87
CA ARG A 61 7.05 -7.99 21.11
C ARG A 61 6.04 -9.14 20.94
N PRO A 62 6.42 -10.42 21.12
CA PRO A 62 5.40 -11.43 21.31
C PRO A 62 4.60 -10.98 22.54
N SER A 63 3.30 -10.76 22.35
CA SER A 63 2.36 -10.60 23.45
C SER A 63 2.49 -11.85 24.30
N LEU A 64 3.22 -11.75 25.41
CA LEU A 64 3.24 -12.77 26.45
C LEU A 64 1.78 -12.95 26.87
N VAL A 65 1.22 -14.09 26.50
CA VAL A 65 -0.04 -14.59 27.02
C VAL A 65 0.12 -14.60 28.53
N SER A 66 -0.59 -13.69 29.21
CA SER A 66 -0.67 -13.70 30.67
C SER A 66 -1.55 -14.89 31.06
N THR A 67 -0.95 -16.06 31.25
CA THR A 67 -1.55 -17.10 32.08
C THR A 67 -1.45 -16.62 33.52
N ALA A 68 -2.53 -16.00 34.01
CA ALA A 68 -2.74 -15.84 35.43
C ALA A 68 -3.03 -17.23 36.02
N GLN A 69 -2.19 -17.65 36.96
CA GLN A 69 -2.45 -18.75 37.88
C GLN A 69 -3.45 -18.34 38.96
#